data_AF-F4SCE9-F1
#
_entry.id   AF-F4SCE9-F1
#
_cell.length_a   1.000
_cell.length_b   1.000
_cell.length_c   1.000
_cell.angle_alpha   90.00
_cell.angle_beta   90.00
_cell.angle_gamma   90.00
#
_symmetry.space_group_name_H-M   'P 1'
#
loop_
_entity.id
_entity.type
_entity.pdbx_description
1 polymer ?
#
loop_
_entity_poly.entity_id
_entity_poly.type
_entity_poly.pdbx_seq_one_letter_code
_entity_poly.pdbx_strand_id
1 'polypeptide(L)'
;MQRLDGHIKISSEIAGHTKTKIHRRLGPTKPKDSIFKKAPKGLPIDLYDFNWFYNTLSISQRSHMADIDNFCFLPEVELSLLGKAHPDEHLKDKAFTKKNWDSCAQGYNLDFLTAGGGTDDEDEDEIINVDVTDDEEDDNKEDFEEDEDETEFEDKEEGV
;
A
#
# COMPACT_ATOMS: atom_id res chain seq x y z
N MET A 1 -12.71 -2.04 -43.42
CA MET A 1 -12.51 -1.87 -41.97
C MET A 1 -12.62 -0.40 -41.64
N GLN A 2 -13.73 0.03 -41.03
CA GLN A 2 -13.81 1.39 -40.46
C GLN A 2 -12.94 1.43 -39.21
N ARG A 3 -12.13 2.48 -39.05
CA ARG A 3 -11.28 2.67 -37.87
C ARG A 3 -12.17 2.94 -36.66
N LEU A 4 -11.86 2.31 -35.52
CA LEU A 4 -12.56 2.46 -34.24
C LEU A 4 -12.76 3.95 -33.87
N ASP A 5 -11.73 4.77 -34.11
CA ASP A 5 -11.76 6.22 -33.84
C ASP A 5 -12.87 6.95 -34.60
N GLY A 6 -13.21 6.51 -35.81
CA GLY A 6 -14.30 7.08 -36.59
C GLY A 6 -15.65 6.82 -35.92
N HIS A 7 -15.86 5.60 -35.40
CA HIS A 7 -17.06 5.28 -34.64
C HIS A 7 -17.12 6.03 -33.32
N ILE A 8 -16.01 6.09 -32.56
CA ILE A 8 -15.95 6.82 -31.29
C ILE A 8 -16.32 8.30 -31.49
N LYS A 9 -15.81 8.92 -32.54
CA LYS A 9 -16.09 10.32 -32.86
C LYS A 9 -17.57 10.55 -33.19
N ILE A 10 -18.13 9.72 -34.07
CA ILE A 10 -19.55 9.77 -34.44
C ILE A 10 -20.44 9.53 -33.21
N SER A 11 -20.10 8.56 -32.36
CA SER A 11 -20.81 8.29 -31.11
C SER A 11 -20.75 9.47 -30.14
N SER A 12 -19.61 10.15 -30.03
CA SER A 12 -19.45 11.33 -29.17
C SER A 12 -20.22 12.56 -29.66
N GLU A 13 -20.35 12.73 -30.98
CA GLU A 13 -21.13 13.79 -31.61
C GLU A 13 -22.63 13.53 -31.45
N ILE A 14 -23.07 12.27 -31.57
CA ILE A 14 -24.48 11.85 -31.41
C ILE A 14 -24.92 11.91 -29.94
N ALA A 15 -24.08 11.46 -29.01
CA ALA A 15 -24.42 11.42 -27.59
C ALA A 15 -24.35 12.79 -26.88
N GLY A 16 -23.75 13.79 -27.54
CA GLY A 16 -23.40 15.07 -26.89
C GLY A 16 -22.36 14.90 -25.78
N HIS A 17 -22.02 15.99 -25.10
CA HIS A 17 -21.18 15.94 -23.89
C HIS A 17 -21.97 15.27 -22.75
N THR A 18 -21.98 13.94 -22.74
CA THR A 18 -22.48 13.19 -21.60
C THR A 18 -21.55 13.48 -20.43
N LYS A 19 -22.08 14.09 -19.36
CA LYS A 19 -21.34 14.19 -18.10
C LYS A 19 -21.02 12.76 -17.68
N THR A 20 -19.74 12.42 -17.63
CA THR A 20 -19.28 11.17 -17.02
C THR A 20 -19.89 11.11 -15.62
N LYS A 21 -20.80 10.15 -15.40
CA LYS A 21 -21.33 9.90 -14.07
C LYS A 21 -20.17 9.39 -13.23
N ILE A 22 -19.63 10.24 -12.37
CA ILE A 22 -18.65 9.84 -11.38
C ILE A 22 -19.38 8.89 -10.42
N HIS A 23 -19.12 7.59 -10.56
CA HIS A 23 -19.61 6.62 -9.58
C HIS A 23 -18.84 6.86 -8.28
N ARG A 24 -19.54 7.35 -7.24
CA ARG A 24 -18.97 7.43 -5.90
C ARG A 24 -18.77 6.02 -5.39
N ARG A 25 -17.52 5.59 -5.24
CA ARG A 25 -17.19 4.32 -4.56
C ARG A 25 -17.65 4.46 -3.11
N LEU A 26 -18.64 3.67 -2.72
CA LEU A 26 -19.07 3.57 -1.32
C LEU A 26 -18.29 2.40 -0.69
N GLY A 27 -17.70 2.64 0.47
CA GLY A 27 -17.18 1.56 1.29
C GLY A 27 -18.31 0.60 1.71
N PRO A 28 -17.99 -0.65 2.10
CA PRO A 28 -18.98 -1.57 2.61
C PRO A 28 -19.65 -1.01 3.86
N THR A 29 -20.98 -1.15 3.97
CA THR A 29 -21.77 -0.63 5.11
C THR A 29 -21.34 -1.22 6.44
N LYS A 30 -20.80 -2.45 6.43
CA LYS A 30 -20.24 -3.11 7.60
C LYS A 30 -18.77 -3.40 7.33
N PRO A 31 -17.86 -3.09 8.27
CA PRO A 31 -16.48 -3.53 8.17
C PRO A 31 -16.46 -5.06 8.05
N LYS A 32 -15.59 -5.57 7.18
CA LYS A 32 -15.35 -7.00 7.03
C LYS A 32 -13.98 -7.29 7.62
N ASP A 33 -13.89 -8.39 8.35
CA ASP A 33 -12.62 -8.83 8.89
C ASP A 33 -11.65 -9.19 7.77
N SER A 34 -10.38 -8.88 7.98
CA SER A 34 -9.33 -9.23 7.03
C SER A 34 -9.15 -10.74 6.97
N ILE A 35 -8.97 -11.27 5.76
CA ILE A 35 -8.59 -12.67 5.54
C ILE A 35 -7.14 -12.90 6.00
N PHE A 36 -6.31 -11.85 5.92
CA PHE A 36 -4.91 -11.89 6.31
C PHE A 36 -4.78 -11.78 7.83
N LYS A 37 -4.18 -12.82 8.42
CA LYS A 37 -3.92 -12.90 9.87
C LYS A 37 -2.70 -12.09 10.33
N LYS A 38 -1.76 -11.85 9.41
CA LYS A 38 -0.53 -11.10 9.68
C LYS A 38 -0.75 -9.64 9.33
N ALA A 39 -0.24 -8.75 10.19
CA ALA A 39 -0.16 -7.34 9.87
C ALA A 39 0.78 -7.12 8.67
N PRO A 40 0.50 -6.10 7.83
CA PRO A 40 1.44 -5.69 6.79
C PRO A 40 2.77 -5.26 7.42
N LYS A 41 3.87 -5.38 6.67
CA LYS A 41 5.21 -4.98 7.09
C LYS A 41 5.74 -3.85 6.21
N GLY A 42 6.63 -3.02 6.76
CA GLY A 42 7.32 -1.94 6.05
C GLY A 42 6.41 -0.78 5.66
N LEU A 43 5.25 -0.66 6.31
CA LEU A 43 4.40 0.52 6.15
C LEU A 43 4.81 1.59 7.17
N PRO A 44 4.57 2.88 6.85
CA PRO A 44 4.67 3.97 7.80
C PRO A 44 3.98 3.67 9.13
N ILE A 45 4.60 4.09 10.22
CA ILE A 45 4.16 3.77 11.58
C ILE A 45 2.73 4.25 11.90
N ASP A 46 2.30 5.34 11.27
CA ASP A 46 0.98 5.96 11.46
C ASP A 46 -0.19 5.18 10.83
N LEU A 47 0.11 4.15 10.02
CA LEU A 47 -0.90 3.22 9.52
C LEU A 47 -1.27 2.15 10.56
N TYR A 48 -0.50 2.04 11.64
CA TYR A 48 -0.77 1.11 12.73
C TYR A 48 -1.41 1.81 13.92
N ASP A 49 -2.32 1.09 14.59
CA ASP A 49 -2.90 1.54 15.86
C ASP A 49 -1.83 1.61 16.95
N PHE A 50 -1.73 2.75 17.63
CA PHE A 50 -0.72 3.02 18.64
C PHE A 50 -0.77 2.03 19.81
N ASN A 51 -1.97 1.66 20.29
CA ASN A 51 -2.13 0.73 21.40
C ASN A 51 -1.70 -0.67 20.98
N TRP A 52 -2.08 -1.09 19.78
CA TRP A 52 -1.67 -2.38 19.26
C TRP A 52 -0.15 -2.46 19.08
N PHE A 53 0.46 -1.44 18.47
CA PHE A 53 1.90 -1.39 18.21
C PHE A 53 2.71 -1.41 19.49
N TYR A 54 2.35 -0.58 20.48
CA TYR A 54 3.11 -0.47 21.73
C TYR A 54 2.86 -1.64 22.71
N ASN A 55 1.60 -2.06 22.90
CA ASN A 55 1.28 -3.04 23.93
C ASN A 55 1.41 -4.49 23.46
N THR A 56 1.32 -4.76 22.15
CA THR A 56 1.31 -6.14 21.62
C THR A 56 2.66 -6.57 21.11
N LEU A 57 3.43 -5.67 20.48
CA LEU A 57 4.69 -6.01 19.83
C LEU A 57 5.88 -5.86 20.78
N SER A 58 6.76 -6.85 20.77
CA SER A 58 8.09 -6.71 21.38
C SER A 58 8.92 -5.63 20.68
N ILE A 59 9.95 -5.10 21.35
CA ILE A 59 10.83 -4.06 20.79
C ILE A 59 11.43 -4.50 19.44
N SER A 60 11.95 -5.72 19.36
CA SER A 60 12.52 -6.26 18.12
C SER A 60 11.49 -6.37 16.99
N GLN A 61 10.24 -6.74 17.31
CA GLN A 61 9.18 -6.80 16.31
C GLN A 61 8.78 -5.41 15.81
N ARG A 62 8.77 -4.39 16.68
CA ARG A 62 8.45 -3.01 16.29
C ARG A 62 9.41 -2.49 15.24
N SER A 63 10.72 -2.66 15.46
CA SER A 63 11.76 -2.26 14.51
C SER A 63 11.69 -2.98 13.16
N HIS A 64 11.15 -4.20 13.11
CA HIS A 64 11.07 -4.96 11.85
C HIS A 64 9.69 -4.89 11.17
N MET A 65 8.64 -4.47 11.88
CA MET A 65 7.27 -4.44 11.36
C MET A 65 6.94 -3.14 10.64
N ALA A 66 7.26 -1.99 11.25
CA ALA A 66 6.90 -0.68 10.71
C ALA A 66 8.14 0.06 10.22
N ASP A 67 7.95 0.92 9.22
CA ASP A 67 8.89 1.98 8.88
C ASP A 67 8.72 3.10 9.90
N ILE A 68 9.72 3.27 10.77
CA ILE A 68 9.70 4.23 11.87
C ILE A 68 10.22 5.60 11.43
N ASP A 69 10.91 5.67 10.29
CA ASP A 69 11.57 6.87 9.80
C ASP A 69 10.62 7.74 8.96
N ASN A 70 9.46 7.21 8.58
CA ASN A 70 8.50 7.89 7.72
C ASN A 70 7.08 7.92 8.30
N PHE A 71 6.43 9.07 8.10
CA PHE A 71 5.01 9.28 8.35
C PHE A 71 4.27 9.52 7.03
N CYS A 72 3.06 9.01 6.93
CA CYS A 72 2.17 9.15 5.77
C CYS A 72 1.15 10.30 5.97
N PHE A 73 0.69 10.50 7.20
CA PHE A 73 -0.38 11.40 7.57
C PHE A 73 0.13 12.62 8.34
N LEU A 74 -0.65 13.69 8.25
CA LEU A 74 -0.52 14.83 9.14
C LEU A 74 -0.88 14.45 10.59
N PRO A 75 -0.39 15.21 11.59
CA PRO A 75 -0.76 15.00 12.99
C PRO A 75 -2.28 14.96 13.21
N GLU A 76 -3.01 15.79 12.45
CA GLU A 76 -4.46 15.69 12.30
C GLU A 76 -4.81 14.88 11.05
N VAL A 77 -5.05 13.59 11.22
CA VAL A 77 -5.32 12.63 10.13
C VAL A 77 -6.48 13.07 9.22
N GLU A 78 -7.49 13.75 9.78
CA GLU A 78 -8.64 14.25 9.02
C GLU A 78 -8.24 15.21 7.90
N LEU A 79 -7.21 16.04 8.12
CA LEU A 79 -6.72 16.99 7.13
C LEU A 79 -6.07 16.28 5.94
N SER A 80 -5.48 15.11 6.19
CA SER A 80 -4.78 14.33 5.17
C SER A 80 -5.71 13.52 4.26
N LEU A 81 -6.92 13.21 4.76
CA LEU A 81 -7.95 12.49 4.01
C LEU A 81 -8.90 13.42 3.23
N LEU A 82 -8.64 14.74 3.23
CA LEU A 82 -9.41 15.70 2.46
C LEU A 82 -9.11 15.56 0.96
N GLY A 83 -10.10 15.85 0.12
CA GLY A 83 -9.91 15.85 -1.34
C GLY A 83 -8.98 16.95 -1.86
N LYS A 84 -8.49 17.84 -0.99
CA LYS A 84 -7.49 18.86 -1.31
C LYS A 84 -6.27 18.60 -0.44
N ALA A 85 -5.14 18.39 -1.09
CA ALA A 85 -3.88 18.16 -0.40
C ALA A 85 -3.50 19.37 0.46
N HIS A 86 -2.99 19.08 1.66
CA HIS A 86 -2.41 20.12 2.52
C HIS A 86 -1.07 20.59 1.93
N PRO A 87 -0.64 21.85 2.12
CA PRO A 87 0.64 22.34 1.61
C PRO A 87 1.84 21.46 1.99
N ASP A 88 1.78 20.82 3.16
CA ASP A 88 2.86 19.97 3.66
C ASP A 88 2.94 18.63 2.92
N GLU A 89 1.84 18.12 2.36
CA GLU A 89 1.84 16.88 1.57
C GLU A 89 2.52 17.05 0.21
N HIS A 90 2.82 18.29 -0.19
CA HIS A 90 3.65 18.57 -1.35
C HIS A 90 5.15 18.52 -1.06
N LEU A 91 5.54 18.38 0.21
CA LEU A 91 6.93 18.14 0.59
C LEU A 91 7.34 16.71 0.20
N LYS A 92 8.64 16.49 0.00
CA LYS A 92 9.19 15.14 -0.10
C LYS A 92 9.09 14.45 1.25
N ASP A 93 8.93 13.13 1.26
CA ASP A 93 8.73 12.30 2.46
C ASP A 93 9.69 12.65 3.61
N LYS A 94 11.01 12.69 3.35
CA LYS A 94 12.01 13.07 4.38
C LYS A 94 11.76 14.46 4.99
N ALA A 95 11.39 15.44 4.16
CA ALA A 95 11.11 16.80 4.61
C ALA A 95 9.76 16.90 5.34
N PHE A 96 8.76 16.12 4.89
CA PHE A 96 7.47 15.99 5.54
C PHE A 96 7.61 15.38 6.94
N THR A 97 8.30 14.24 7.04
CA THR A 97 8.56 13.56 8.31
C THR A 97 9.32 14.47 9.26
N LYS A 98 10.42 15.10 8.82
CA LYS A 98 11.20 16.00 9.67
C LYS A 98 10.37 17.17 10.22
N LYS A 99 9.43 17.71 9.42
CA LYS A 99 8.57 18.82 9.85
C LYS A 99 7.55 18.37 10.89
N ASN A 100 6.99 17.18 10.74
CA ASN A 100 5.88 16.69 11.56
C ASN A 100 6.30 15.72 12.68
N TRP A 101 7.59 15.39 12.78
CA TRP A 101 8.14 14.37 13.68
C TRP A 101 7.65 14.51 15.12
N ASP A 102 7.85 15.68 15.73
CA ASP A 102 7.54 15.90 17.14
C ASP A 102 6.05 15.69 17.48
N SER A 103 5.18 15.99 16.52
CA SER A 103 3.73 15.85 16.70
C SER A 103 3.25 14.42 16.37
N CYS A 104 3.77 13.80 15.30
CA CYS A 104 3.34 12.47 14.87
C CYS A 104 3.95 11.33 15.70
N ALA A 105 5.20 11.48 16.16
CA ALA A 105 5.86 10.48 17.01
C ALA A 105 5.22 10.39 18.41
N GLN A 106 4.43 11.40 18.80
CA GLN A 106 3.77 11.44 20.08
C GLN A 106 2.74 10.29 20.19
N GLY A 107 2.98 9.37 21.13
CA GLY A 107 2.09 8.24 21.41
C GLY A 107 2.62 6.88 20.96
N TYR A 108 3.55 6.82 20.01
CA TYR A 108 4.18 5.56 19.58
C TYR A 108 5.27 5.05 20.53
N ASN A 109 5.72 5.90 21.48
CA ASN A 109 6.77 5.63 22.45
C ASN A 109 7.98 4.94 21.81
N LEU A 110 8.71 5.75 21.04
CA LEU A 110 9.88 5.36 20.26
C LEU A 110 11.18 5.35 21.08
N ASP A 111 11.10 5.37 22.40
CA ASP A 111 12.26 5.43 23.31
C ASP A 111 13.26 4.28 23.07
N PHE A 112 12.78 3.15 22.56
CA PHE A 112 13.63 1.99 22.23
C PHE A 112 14.64 2.25 21.10
N LEU A 113 14.42 3.24 20.23
CA LEU A 113 15.39 3.64 19.21
C LEU A 113 16.65 4.25 19.85
N THR A 114 16.48 5.00 20.94
CA THR A 114 17.60 5.64 21.64
C THR A 114 18.45 4.64 22.44
N ALA A 115 17.88 3.49 22.79
CA ALA A 115 18.56 2.44 23.56
C ALA A 115 19.46 1.53 22.71
N GLY A 116 19.41 1.64 21.37
CA GLY A 116 20.11 0.74 20.46
C GLY A 116 20.54 1.40 19.17
N GLY A 117 21.51 2.33 19.25
CA GLY A 117 22.26 2.83 18.10
C GLY A 117 21.45 3.71 17.16
N GLY A 118 21.48 5.02 17.39
CA GLY A 118 21.03 5.99 16.40
C GLY A 118 21.79 5.78 15.09
N THR A 119 21.06 5.59 14.01
CA THR A 119 21.56 5.80 12.66
C THR A 119 21.72 7.30 12.49
N ASP A 120 22.90 7.78 12.87
CA ASP A 120 23.41 9.08 12.47
C ASP A 120 23.66 9.00 10.96
N ASP A 121 22.64 9.38 10.18
CA ASP A 121 22.73 9.52 8.72
C ASP A 121 23.54 10.79 8.39
N GLU A 122 24.82 10.77 8.75
CA GLU A 122 25.86 11.58 8.14
C GLU A 122 26.87 10.58 7.56
N ASP A 123 26.67 10.13 6.32
CA ASP A 123 27.77 10.01 5.35
C ASP A 123 27.27 9.56 3.97
N GLU A 124 27.94 10.15 2.98
CA GLU A 124 27.70 10.13 1.55
C GLU A 124 28.06 8.76 0.92
N ASP A 125 27.29 8.36 -0.10
CA ASP A 125 27.65 7.46 -1.19
C ASP A 125 28.60 6.28 -0.92
N GLU A 126 28.07 5.07 -0.66
CA GLU A 126 28.76 3.83 -1.06
C GLU A 126 27.77 2.71 -1.44
N ILE A 127 27.78 2.37 -2.74
CA ILE A 127 27.01 1.27 -3.32
C ILE A 127 27.66 -0.04 -2.86
N ILE A 128 27.04 -0.72 -1.90
CA ILE A 128 27.47 -2.06 -1.48
C ILE A 128 26.78 -3.09 -2.37
N ASN A 129 27.47 -3.53 -3.42
CA ASN A 129 27.11 -4.77 -4.14
C ASN A 129 27.44 -5.96 -3.23
N VAL A 130 26.46 -6.43 -2.47
CA VAL A 130 26.54 -7.73 -1.77
C VAL A 130 26.01 -8.80 -2.71
N ASP A 131 26.97 -9.50 -3.31
CA ASP A 131 26.80 -10.81 -3.93
C ASP A 131 26.43 -11.80 -2.81
N VAL A 132 25.16 -12.19 -2.74
CA VAL A 132 24.71 -13.29 -1.87
C VAL A 132 24.61 -14.54 -2.73
N THR A 133 25.74 -15.25 -2.84
CA THR A 133 25.70 -16.69 -3.00
C THR A 133 25.28 -17.27 -1.65
N ASP A 134 24.01 -17.65 -1.51
CA ASP A 134 23.59 -18.56 -0.46
C ASP A 134 22.91 -19.75 -1.12
N ASP A 135 23.66 -20.84 -1.08
CA ASP A 135 23.45 -22.15 -1.65
C ASP A 135 22.80 -22.99 -0.55
N GLU A 136 21.49 -23.09 -0.57
CA GLU A 136 20.74 -24.10 0.19
C GLU A 136 19.96 -24.93 -0.82
N GLU A 137 20.56 -26.07 -1.15
CA GLU A 137 19.95 -27.20 -1.83
C GLU A 137 18.68 -27.64 -1.08
N ASP A 138 17.49 -27.38 -1.62
CA ASP A 138 16.29 -28.16 -1.31
C ASP A 138 15.78 -28.82 -2.60
N ASP A 139 16.35 -29.99 -2.83
CA ASP A 139 16.05 -30.92 -3.91
C ASP A 139 14.70 -31.60 -3.60
N ASN A 140 13.59 -30.97 -4.00
CA ASN A 140 12.29 -31.63 -4.10
C ASN A 140 11.72 -31.47 -5.52
N LYS A 141 12.14 -32.41 -6.36
CA LYS A 141 11.54 -32.71 -7.66
C LYS A 141 10.22 -33.47 -7.50
N GLU A 142 9.34 -33.21 -8.47
CA GLU A 142 8.16 -33.99 -8.91
C GLU A 142 6.91 -33.84 -8.02
N ASP A 143 5.72 -33.52 -8.53
CA ASP A 143 5.16 -33.77 -9.86
C ASP A 143 4.04 -32.75 -10.17
N PHE A 144 3.98 -32.29 -11.42
CA PHE A 144 2.97 -31.34 -11.91
C PHE A 144 1.91 -32.16 -12.64
N GLU A 145 0.84 -32.54 -11.94
CA GLU A 145 -0.34 -33.06 -12.63
C GLU A 145 -1.20 -31.89 -13.13
N GLU A 146 -1.17 -31.75 -14.44
CA GLU A 146 -1.98 -30.88 -15.27
C GLU A 146 -3.40 -31.46 -15.34
N ASP A 147 -4.28 -31.03 -14.42
CA ASP A 147 -5.71 -31.30 -14.56
C ASP A 147 -6.32 -30.28 -15.54
N GLU A 148 -6.35 -30.69 -16.81
CA GLU A 148 -7.25 -30.16 -17.83
C GLU A 148 -8.70 -30.51 -17.46
N ASP A 149 -9.43 -29.58 -16.84
CA ASP A 149 -10.90 -29.66 -16.81
C ASP A 149 -11.52 -28.59 -17.71
N GLU A 150 -12.02 -29.10 -18.83
CA GLU A 150 -12.72 -28.40 -19.91
C GLU A 150 -13.87 -27.51 -19.38
N THR A 151 -13.83 -26.25 -19.75
CA THR A 151 -14.97 -25.34 -19.59
C THR A 151 -16.06 -25.69 -20.61
N GLU A 152 -17.06 -26.48 -20.22
CA GLU A 152 -18.28 -26.63 -21.01
C GLU A 152 -19.19 -25.39 -20.81
N PHE A 153 -19.09 -24.45 -21.75
CA PHE A 153 -20.04 -23.36 -21.92
C PHE A 153 -21.33 -23.92 -22.56
N GLU A 154 -22.38 -24.17 -21.78
CA GLU A 154 -23.71 -24.34 -22.35
C GLU A 154 -24.29 -22.95 -22.72
N ASP A 155 -24.18 -22.62 -24.01
CA ASP A 155 -25.05 -21.65 -24.66
C ASP A 155 -26.50 -22.12 -24.58
N LYS A 156 -27.35 -21.33 -23.91
CA LYS A 156 -28.80 -21.39 -24.12
C LYS A 156 -29.25 -20.08 -24.76
N GLU A 157 -29.03 -19.99 -26.06
CA GLU A 157 -29.72 -19.06 -26.96
C GLU A 157 -30.92 -19.79 -27.61
N GLU A 158 -32.09 -19.19 -27.40
CA GLU A 158 -33.34 -19.23 -28.16
C GLU A 158 -34.15 -20.53 -28.36
N GLY A 159 -35.41 -20.46 -27.90
CA GLY A 159 -36.52 -21.25 -28.38
C GLY A 159 -37.76 -20.35 -28.53
N VAL A 160 -38.16 -20.18 -29.80
CA VAL A 160 -39.31 -19.49 -30.39
C VAL A 160 -40.65 -19.76 -29.69
#